data_AF-A0A2M8S9E1-F1
#
_entry.id   AF-A0A2M8S9E1-F1
#
_cell.length_a   1.000
_cell.length_b   1.000
_cell.length_c   1.000
_cell.angle_alpha   90.00
_cell.angle_beta   90.00
_cell.angle_gamma   90.00
#
_symmetry.space_group_name_H-M   'P 1'
#
loop_
_entity.id
_entity.type
_entity.pdbx_description
1 polymer ?
#
loop_
_entity_poly.entity_id
_entity_poly.type
_entity_poly.pdbx_seq_one_letter_code
_entity_poly.pdbx_strand_id
1 'polypeptide(L)'
;MKLEPPKHSPWLAALLSLILPGLGQAFQRDVRRAIGIFMAVVLALGAVVWYGKTIWFVVLAALWLWNVWDAYRLPQGAPMIMAALFWLLIAYGVGWQVTEIHFSAFIENSERASSILRPMTQPDFLVLRMEQHRGWVQVEVPCSTNPPRVEHTNDNGIYISVSPDCAGLLGSLIVTVDGLWPNHPAELNWETPIGDTKLLGGVNNNDHLFVETDQNGHLSAVIQVPLTALAAAPDPTLPLPHRVYVTQNRPIGGYEISENGGYVIQGIYETLAMAL
;
A
#
# COMPACT_ATOMS: atom_id res chain seq x y z
N MET A 1 -20.14 -24.66 59.99
CA MET A 1 -21.13 -23.56 60.07
C MET A 1 -20.77 -22.55 58.98
N LYS A 2 -21.39 -22.63 57.80
CA LYS A 2 -21.23 -21.60 56.76
C LYS A 2 -22.02 -20.39 57.26
N LEU A 3 -21.34 -19.37 57.75
CA LEU A 3 -21.95 -18.08 58.02
C LEU A 3 -22.50 -17.57 56.69
N GLU A 4 -23.81 -17.58 56.52
CA GLU A 4 -24.44 -16.92 55.39
C GLU A 4 -24.07 -15.44 55.46
N PRO A 5 -23.37 -14.88 54.45
CA PRO A 5 -23.03 -13.47 54.47
C PRO A 5 -24.32 -12.64 54.48
N PRO A 6 -24.36 -11.51 55.19
CA PRO A 6 -25.54 -10.66 55.24
C PRO A 6 -25.93 -10.27 53.81
N LYS A 7 -27.17 -10.61 53.44
CA LYS A 7 -27.73 -10.33 52.13
C LYS A 7 -27.95 -8.83 52.02
N HIS A 8 -26.93 -8.13 51.53
CA HIS A 8 -26.97 -6.69 51.30
C HIS A 8 -28.16 -6.32 50.41
N SER A 9 -28.74 -5.14 50.61
CA SER A 9 -29.94 -4.74 49.88
C SER A 9 -29.63 -4.53 48.38
N PRO A 10 -30.36 -5.19 47.46
CA PRO A 10 -30.08 -5.14 46.02
C PRO A 10 -30.27 -3.73 45.44
N TRP A 11 -31.18 -2.94 46.03
CA TRP A 11 -31.39 -1.55 45.68
C TRP A 11 -30.20 -0.65 46.00
N LEU A 12 -29.53 -0.89 47.13
CA LEU A 12 -28.34 -0.12 47.50
C LEU A 12 -27.18 -0.47 46.57
N ALA A 13 -27.02 -1.75 46.20
CA ALA A 13 -26.03 -2.15 45.19
C ALA A 13 -26.28 -1.48 43.84
N ALA A 14 -27.53 -1.43 43.37
CA ALA A 14 -27.90 -0.75 42.13
C ALA A 14 -27.57 0.76 42.16
N LEU A 15 -27.91 1.45 43.25
CA LEU A 15 -27.60 2.87 43.43
C LEU A 15 -26.09 3.14 43.46
N LEU A 16 -25.32 2.27 44.12
CA LEU A 16 -23.86 2.37 44.14
C LEU A 16 -23.27 2.21 42.73
N SER A 17 -23.74 1.23 41.96
CA SER A 17 -23.31 1.04 40.57
C SER A 17 -23.79 2.14 39.61
N LEU A 18 -24.82 2.90 39.97
CA LEU A 18 -25.27 4.07 39.20
C LEU A 18 -24.30 5.24 39.33
N ILE A 19 -23.78 5.47 40.55
CA ILE A 19 -22.80 6.53 40.84
C ILE A 19 -21.44 6.17 40.25
N LEU A 20 -20.98 4.95 40.51
CA LEU A 20 -19.68 4.48 40.04
C LEU A 20 -19.81 3.04 39.50
N PRO A 21 -19.49 2.80 38.21
CA PRO A 21 -19.64 1.48 37.61
C PRO A 21 -18.78 0.44 38.33
N GLY A 22 -19.35 -0.72 38.61
CA GLY A 22 -18.69 -1.78 39.39
C GLY A 22 -18.82 -1.65 40.92
N LEU A 23 -19.26 -0.52 41.47
CA LEU A 23 -19.26 -0.29 42.93
C LEU A 23 -20.30 -1.15 43.67
N GLY A 24 -21.47 -1.38 43.10
CA GLY A 24 -22.49 -2.29 43.64
C GLY A 24 -22.03 -3.74 43.66
N GLN A 25 -21.26 -4.17 42.65
CA GLN A 25 -20.66 -5.50 42.58
C GLN A 25 -19.59 -5.66 43.68
N ALA A 26 -18.77 -4.63 43.91
CA ALA A 26 -17.80 -4.61 45.01
C ALA A 26 -18.48 -4.67 46.38
N PHE A 27 -19.61 -3.96 46.55
CA PHE A 27 -20.42 -4.00 47.78
C PHE A 27 -20.98 -5.39 48.07
N GLN A 28 -21.32 -6.15 47.02
CA GLN A 28 -21.74 -7.56 47.13
C GLN A 28 -20.55 -8.54 47.21
N ARG A 29 -19.32 -8.04 47.42
CA ARG A 29 -18.05 -8.79 47.54
C ARG A 29 -17.59 -9.51 46.27
N ASP A 30 -18.11 -9.16 45.10
CA ASP A 30 -17.61 -9.63 43.81
C ASP A 30 -16.63 -8.62 43.18
N VAL A 31 -15.43 -8.57 43.73
CA VAL A 31 -14.38 -7.61 43.35
C VAL A 31 -13.89 -7.85 41.91
N ARG A 32 -13.85 -9.11 41.45
CA ARG A 32 -13.40 -9.43 40.09
C ARG A 32 -14.37 -8.84 39.07
N ARG A 33 -15.67 -8.98 39.32
CA ARG A 33 -16.72 -8.41 38.47
C ARG A 33 -16.71 -6.89 38.50
N ALA A 34 -16.52 -6.29 39.68
CA ALA A 34 -16.41 -4.85 39.86
C ALA A 34 -15.28 -4.24 39.02
N ILE A 35 -14.07 -4.79 39.11
CA ILE A 35 -12.90 -4.30 38.35
C ILE A 35 -13.11 -4.48 36.85
N GLY A 36 -13.64 -5.63 36.42
CA GLY A 36 -13.90 -5.90 35.01
C GLY A 36 -14.88 -4.91 34.39
N ILE A 37 -15.99 -4.62 35.07
CA ILE A 37 -16.96 -3.61 34.61
C ILE A 37 -16.34 -2.22 34.60
N PHE A 38 -15.65 -1.84 35.68
CA PHE A 38 -15.04 -0.52 35.78
C PHE A 38 -14.07 -0.27 34.63
N MET A 39 -13.18 -1.23 34.36
CA MET A 39 -12.23 -1.16 33.24
C MET A 39 -12.95 -1.07 31.88
N ALA A 40 -13.98 -1.89 31.65
CA ALA A 40 -14.75 -1.84 30.41
C ALA A 40 -15.40 -0.46 30.19
N VAL A 41 -16.00 0.12 31.23
CA VAL A 41 -16.65 1.43 31.15
C VAL A 41 -15.63 2.55 30.96
N VAL A 42 -14.51 2.53 31.67
CA VAL A 42 -13.46 3.56 31.54
C VAL A 42 -12.83 3.52 30.15
N LEU A 43 -12.50 2.34 29.62
CA LEU A 43 -11.95 2.19 28.28
C LEU A 43 -12.96 2.60 27.20
N ALA A 44 -14.23 2.20 27.36
CA ALA A 44 -15.30 2.61 26.45
C ALA A 44 -15.50 4.14 26.47
N LEU A 45 -15.55 4.76 27.66
CA LEU A 45 -15.67 6.21 27.80
C LEU A 45 -14.47 6.92 27.15
N GLY A 46 -13.25 6.43 27.38
CA GLY A 46 -12.04 6.98 26.76
C GLY A 46 -12.12 6.95 25.23
N ALA A 47 -12.53 5.82 24.65
CA ALA A 47 -12.70 5.69 23.20
C ALA A 47 -13.79 6.64 22.64
N VAL A 48 -14.93 6.75 23.31
CA VAL A 48 -16.05 7.60 22.88
C VAL A 48 -15.71 9.09 22.99
N VAL A 49 -15.07 9.50 24.09
CA VAL A 49 -14.64 10.90 24.29
C VAL A 49 -13.56 11.28 23.29
N TRP A 50 -12.57 10.40 23.06
CA TRP A 50 -11.52 10.63 22.06
C TRP A 50 -12.09 10.79 20.65
N TYR A 51 -13.04 9.93 20.27
CA TYR A 51 -13.64 9.97 18.95
C TYR A 51 -14.63 11.13 18.75
N GLY A 52 -15.26 11.62 19.82
CA GLY A 52 -16.04 12.87 19.81
C GLY A 52 -17.40 12.83 19.13
N LYS A 53 -17.88 11.67 18.65
CA LYS A 53 -19.22 11.54 18.05
C LYS A 53 -20.28 11.18 19.09
N THR A 54 -21.33 12.00 19.18
CA THR A 54 -22.41 11.87 20.18
C THR A 54 -23.15 10.54 20.14
N ILE A 55 -23.26 9.90 18.96
CA ILE A 55 -24.01 8.65 18.79
C ILE A 55 -23.48 7.50 19.65
N TRP A 56 -22.16 7.46 19.91
CA TRP A 56 -21.54 6.38 20.69
C TRP A 56 -21.80 6.49 22.19
N PHE A 57 -22.20 7.66 22.68
CA PHE A 57 -22.65 7.82 24.07
C PHE A 57 -23.94 7.02 24.36
N VAL A 58 -24.75 6.71 23.33
CA VAL A 58 -25.94 5.86 23.48
C VAL A 58 -25.54 4.43 23.89
N VAL A 59 -24.50 3.88 23.25
CA VAL A 59 -23.99 2.55 23.57
C VAL A 59 -23.33 2.54 24.95
N LEU A 60 -22.60 3.60 25.29
CA LEU A 60 -22.03 3.79 26.62
C LEU A 60 -23.11 3.87 27.71
N ALA A 61 -24.21 4.60 27.46
CA ALA A 61 -25.35 4.67 28.37
C ALA A 61 -26.03 3.30 28.53
N ALA A 62 -26.16 2.52 27.46
CA ALA A 62 -26.68 1.15 27.52
C ALA A 62 -25.78 0.23 28.38
N LEU A 63 -24.45 0.33 28.22
CA LEU A 63 -23.49 -0.38 29.08
C LEU A 63 -23.62 0.06 30.55
N TRP A 64 -23.80 1.35 30.80
CA TRP A 64 -23.98 1.89 32.15
C TRP A 64 -25.24 1.36 32.83
N LEU A 65 -26.38 1.39 32.12
CA LEU A 65 -27.66 0.85 32.60
C LEU A 65 -27.58 -0.67 32.83
N TRP A 66 -26.90 -1.39 31.93
CA TRP A 66 -26.66 -2.82 32.09
C TRP A 66 -25.85 -3.12 33.36
N ASN A 67 -24.83 -2.34 33.68
CA ASN A 67 -24.06 -2.45 34.92
C ASN A 67 -24.93 -2.25 36.18
N VAL A 68 -25.88 -1.31 36.15
CA VAL A 68 -26.83 -1.09 37.27
C VAL A 68 -27.77 -2.28 37.44
N TRP A 69 -28.32 -2.79 36.33
CA TRP A 69 -29.17 -3.98 36.33
C TRP A 69 -28.42 -5.20 36.86
N ASP A 70 -27.17 -5.37 36.44
CA ASP A 70 -26.33 -6.46 36.90
C ASP A 70 -26.15 -6.44 38.43
N ALA A 71 -25.84 -5.28 38.99
CA ALA A 71 -25.70 -5.10 40.44
C ALA A 71 -26.99 -5.41 41.21
N TYR A 72 -28.15 -5.10 40.61
CA TYR A 72 -29.46 -5.41 41.18
C TYR A 72 -29.77 -6.92 41.20
N ARG A 73 -29.31 -7.67 40.19
CA ARG A 73 -29.58 -9.11 40.03
C ARG A 73 -28.62 -10.04 40.76
N LEU A 74 -27.58 -9.53 41.39
CA LEU A 74 -26.71 -10.36 42.22
C LEU A 74 -27.50 -10.99 43.39
N PRO A 75 -27.25 -12.27 43.73
CA PRO A 75 -26.09 -13.09 43.36
C PRO A 75 -26.20 -13.88 42.04
N GLN A 76 -27.35 -13.88 41.35
CA GLN A 76 -27.45 -14.54 40.03
C GLN A 76 -26.64 -13.78 38.96
N GLY A 77 -26.63 -12.44 39.06
CA GLY A 77 -25.91 -11.56 38.14
C GLY A 77 -26.46 -11.60 36.72
N ALA A 78 -25.98 -10.69 35.87
CA ALA A 78 -26.10 -10.79 34.43
C ALA A 78 -24.90 -11.58 33.85
N PRO A 79 -24.89 -11.96 32.56
CA PRO A 79 -23.71 -12.58 31.95
C PRO A 79 -22.66 -11.51 31.59
N MET A 80 -21.42 -11.66 32.09
CA MET A 80 -20.32 -10.70 31.82
C MET A 80 -20.00 -10.51 30.32
N ILE A 81 -20.39 -11.46 29.47
CA ILE A 81 -20.23 -11.34 28.02
C ILE A 81 -20.95 -10.11 27.45
N MET A 82 -22.04 -9.65 28.07
CA MET A 82 -22.74 -8.45 27.61
C MET A 82 -21.88 -7.19 27.78
N ALA A 83 -21.16 -7.06 28.90
CA ALA A 83 -20.21 -5.96 29.09
C ALA A 83 -19.10 -6.00 28.02
N ALA A 84 -18.57 -7.18 27.74
CA ALA A 84 -17.57 -7.38 26.70
C ALA A 84 -18.12 -7.04 25.31
N LEU A 85 -19.35 -7.42 24.98
CA LEU A 85 -19.99 -7.11 23.70
C LEU A 85 -20.23 -5.62 23.52
N PHE A 86 -20.70 -4.90 24.55
CA PHE A 86 -20.82 -3.44 24.48
C PHE A 86 -19.47 -2.76 24.29
N TRP A 87 -18.43 -3.21 25.02
CA TRP A 87 -17.08 -2.67 24.86
C TRP A 87 -16.52 -2.96 23.47
N LEU A 88 -16.66 -4.18 22.95
CA LEU A 88 -16.24 -4.57 21.61
C LEU A 88 -16.99 -3.78 20.53
N LEU A 89 -18.29 -3.57 20.69
CA LEU A 89 -19.10 -2.77 19.77
C LEU A 89 -18.59 -1.34 19.68
N ILE A 90 -18.23 -0.73 20.82
CA ILE A 90 -17.61 0.60 20.85
C ILE A 90 -16.21 0.55 20.22
N ALA A 91 -15.34 -0.36 20.65
CA ALA A 91 -13.95 -0.43 20.20
C ALA A 91 -13.85 -0.67 18.68
N TYR A 92 -14.53 -1.70 18.17
CA TYR A 92 -14.54 -1.99 16.73
C TYR A 92 -15.34 -0.96 15.94
N GLY A 93 -16.46 -0.48 16.47
CA GLY A 93 -17.29 0.49 15.77
C GLY A 93 -16.63 1.86 15.61
N VAL A 94 -15.98 2.36 16.66
CA VAL A 94 -15.14 3.57 16.60
C VAL A 94 -13.94 3.33 15.69
N GLY A 95 -13.23 2.21 15.88
CA GLY A 95 -12.07 1.86 15.05
C GLY A 95 -12.43 1.86 13.56
N TRP A 96 -13.53 1.21 13.21
CA TRP A 96 -14.06 1.14 11.85
C TRP A 96 -14.26 2.52 11.21
N GLN A 97 -14.90 3.43 11.95
CA GLN A 97 -15.21 4.77 11.46
C GLN A 97 -13.96 5.65 11.33
N VAL A 98 -12.98 5.49 12.21
CA VAL A 98 -11.70 6.22 12.13
C VAL A 98 -10.85 5.73 10.96
N THR A 99 -10.84 4.42 10.71
CA THR A 99 -10.11 3.84 9.58
C THR A 99 -10.79 4.05 8.23
N GLU A 100 -11.97 4.68 8.21
CA GLU A 100 -12.77 4.96 7.00
C GLU A 100 -12.88 3.74 6.06
N ILE A 101 -13.06 2.54 6.64
CA ILE A 101 -13.07 1.32 5.82
C ILE A 101 -14.41 1.25 5.06
N HIS A 102 -14.35 1.62 3.79
CA HIS A 102 -15.46 1.53 2.85
C HIS A 102 -15.42 0.18 2.12
N PHE A 103 -16.08 -0.84 2.69
CA PHE A 103 -16.21 -2.15 2.03
C PHE A 103 -16.87 -2.07 0.65
N SER A 104 -17.81 -1.13 0.45
CA SER A 104 -18.44 -0.91 -0.84
C SER A 104 -17.43 -0.51 -1.91
N ALA A 105 -16.48 0.37 -1.57
CA ALA A 105 -15.43 0.79 -2.49
C ALA A 105 -14.50 -0.37 -2.88
N PHE A 106 -14.26 -1.32 -1.98
CA PHE A 106 -13.47 -2.53 -2.26
C PHE A 106 -14.18 -3.47 -3.24
N ILE A 107 -15.50 -3.63 -3.12
CA ILE A 107 -16.30 -4.49 -3.99
C ILE A 107 -16.54 -3.82 -5.35
N GLU A 108 -16.92 -2.53 -5.36
CA GLU A 108 -17.16 -1.75 -6.57
C GLU A 108 -15.89 -1.61 -7.41
N ASN A 109 -14.72 -1.48 -6.77
CA ASN A 109 -13.42 -1.41 -7.44
C ASN A 109 -12.63 -2.72 -7.32
N SER A 110 -13.33 -3.86 -7.29
CA SER A 110 -12.69 -5.18 -7.13
C SER A 110 -11.60 -5.46 -8.16
N GLU A 111 -11.73 -4.96 -9.39
CA GLU A 111 -10.67 -5.05 -10.40
C GLU A 111 -9.38 -4.31 -9.99
N ARG A 112 -9.49 -3.08 -9.47
CA ARG A 112 -8.34 -2.31 -8.96
C ARG A 112 -7.76 -2.91 -7.69
N ALA A 113 -8.61 -3.43 -6.81
CA ALA A 113 -8.14 -4.15 -5.63
C ALA A 113 -7.38 -5.42 -6.06
N SER A 114 -7.88 -6.13 -7.07
CA SER A 114 -7.23 -7.34 -7.60
C SER A 114 -5.90 -7.05 -8.27
N SER A 115 -5.73 -5.91 -8.95
CA SER A 115 -4.45 -5.54 -9.58
C SER A 115 -3.36 -5.24 -8.56
N ILE A 116 -3.71 -4.86 -7.33
CA ILE A 116 -2.77 -4.67 -6.21
C ILE A 116 -2.56 -5.99 -5.44
N LEU A 117 -3.64 -6.73 -5.15
CA LEU A 117 -3.59 -7.96 -4.36
C LEU A 117 -2.96 -9.14 -5.10
N ARG A 118 -3.14 -9.21 -6.42
CA ARG A 118 -2.64 -10.33 -7.23
C ARG A 118 -1.09 -10.37 -7.25
N PRO A 119 -0.37 -9.25 -7.48
CA PRO A 119 1.09 -9.22 -7.33
C PRO A 119 1.54 -9.56 -5.90
N MET A 120 0.80 -9.14 -4.87
CA MET A 120 1.13 -9.45 -3.47
C MET A 120 0.99 -10.94 -3.13
N THR A 121 0.05 -11.64 -3.76
CA THR A 121 -0.19 -13.07 -3.52
C THR A 121 0.68 -13.98 -4.37
N GLN A 122 1.36 -13.43 -5.38
CA GLN A 122 2.30 -14.14 -6.25
C GLN A 122 3.66 -13.42 -6.24
N PRO A 123 4.39 -13.46 -5.11
CA PRO A 123 5.73 -12.89 -5.07
C PRO A 123 6.65 -13.68 -6.02
N ASP A 124 7.18 -13.00 -7.02
CA ASP A 124 8.24 -13.54 -7.87
C ASP A 124 9.53 -13.58 -7.06
N PHE A 125 9.86 -14.70 -6.43
CA PHE A 125 11.14 -14.86 -5.72
C PHE A 125 12.26 -15.33 -6.64
N LEU A 126 11.92 -16.07 -7.68
CA LEU A 126 12.85 -16.68 -8.62
C LEU A 126 12.49 -16.23 -10.02
N VAL A 127 13.47 -15.71 -10.74
CA VAL A 127 13.34 -15.34 -12.15
C VAL A 127 14.32 -16.16 -12.99
N LEU A 128 13.98 -16.36 -14.25
CA LEU A 128 14.91 -16.95 -15.20
C LEU A 128 16.06 -15.99 -15.40
N ARG A 129 17.29 -16.52 -15.31
CA ARG A 129 18.48 -15.71 -15.51
C ARG A 129 18.57 -15.27 -16.97
N MET A 130 18.68 -13.96 -17.18
CA MET A 130 18.76 -13.36 -18.51
C MET A 130 20.09 -12.65 -18.70
N GLU A 131 20.67 -12.77 -19.89
CA GLU A 131 21.70 -11.86 -20.36
C GLU A 131 21.00 -10.65 -20.96
N GLN A 132 21.41 -9.46 -20.53
CA GLN A 132 20.76 -8.21 -20.91
C GLN A 132 21.74 -7.32 -21.67
N HIS A 133 21.37 -6.94 -22.89
CA HIS A 133 22.01 -5.86 -23.64
C HIS A 133 21.13 -4.62 -23.52
N ARG A 134 21.58 -3.65 -22.72
CA ARG A 134 20.86 -2.40 -22.47
C ARG A 134 21.70 -1.21 -22.90
N GLY A 135 21.07 -0.31 -23.65
CA GLY A 135 21.61 1.00 -23.94
C GLY A 135 20.59 2.11 -23.68
N TRP A 136 21.08 3.33 -23.50
CA TRP A 136 20.23 4.49 -23.31
C TRP A 136 20.84 5.75 -23.89
N VAL A 137 19.98 6.73 -24.16
CA VAL A 137 20.37 8.07 -24.57
C VAL A 137 19.41 9.10 -23.95
N GLN A 138 19.90 10.32 -23.71
CA GLN A 138 19.10 11.38 -23.10
C GLN A 138 18.46 12.29 -24.15
N VAL A 139 17.15 12.50 -24.06
CA VAL A 139 16.37 13.39 -24.93
C VAL A 139 15.74 14.48 -24.07
N GLU A 140 15.82 15.75 -24.50
CA GLU A 140 15.15 16.85 -23.79
C GLU A 140 13.67 16.99 -24.22
N VAL A 141 12.79 17.12 -23.22
CA VAL A 141 11.36 17.43 -23.41
C VAL A 141 10.93 18.47 -22.36
N PRO A 142 10.33 19.62 -22.74
CA PRO A 142 10.33 20.20 -24.09
C PRO A 142 11.75 20.61 -24.55
N CYS A 143 11.90 20.99 -25.82
CA CYS A 143 13.17 21.44 -26.38
C CYS A 143 13.72 22.70 -25.69
N SER A 144 15.02 22.69 -25.35
CA SER A 144 15.76 23.91 -25.01
C SER A 144 16.13 24.73 -26.26
N THR A 145 16.72 25.92 -26.07
CA THR A 145 17.18 26.77 -27.19
C THR A 145 18.38 26.19 -27.95
N ASN A 146 19.14 25.29 -27.33
CA ASN A 146 20.27 24.60 -27.92
C ASN A 146 20.40 23.20 -27.30
N PRO A 147 19.59 22.23 -27.74
CA PRO A 147 19.57 20.90 -27.14
C PRO A 147 20.92 20.19 -27.34
N PRO A 148 21.37 19.40 -26.36
CA PRO A 148 22.56 18.57 -26.53
C PRO A 148 22.30 17.51 -27.61
N ARG A 149 23.36 17.12 -28.31
CA ARG A 149 23.27 16.07 -29.33
C ARG A 149 22.90 14.74 -28.68
N VAL A 150 21.91 14.06 -29.24
CA VAL A 150 21.36 12.83 -28.67
C VAL A 150 22.05 11.63 -29.28
N GLU A 151 23.28 11.40 -28.82
CA GLU A 151 24.08 10.23 -29.15
C GLU A 151 24.81 9.71 -27.92
N HIS A 152 24.88 8.39 -27.76
CA HIS A 152 25.58 7.76 -26.67
C HIS A 152 26.14 6.40 -27.08
N THR A 153 27.40 6.14 -26.72
CA THR A 153 28.02 4.83 -26.90
C THR A 153 28.27 4.23 -25.52
N ASN A 154 27.64 3.08 -25.24
CA ASN A 154 27.86 2.37 -23.99
C ASN A 154 29.22 1.62 -24.00
N ASP A 155 29.72 1.29 -22.81
CA ASP A 155 30.95 0.50 -22.62
C ASP A 155 30.92 -0.87 -23.32
N ASN A 156 29.73 -1.41 -23.56
CA ASN A 156 29.51 -2.67 -24.27
C ASN A 156 29.55 -2.53 -25.81
N GLY A 157 29.88 -1.35 -26.34
CA GLY A 157 29.97 -1.07 -27.78
C GLY A 157 28.63 -0.82 -28.47
N ILE A 158 27.55 -0.61 -27.72
CA ILE A 158 26.22 -0.28 -28.25
C ILE A 158 26.18 1.23 -28.53
N TYR A 159 25.95 1.60 -29.78
CA TYR A 159 25.80 3.00 -30.21
C TYR A 159 24.32 3.32 -30.40
N ILE A 160 23.82 4.34 -29.71
CA ILE A 160 22.43 4.80 -29.81
C ILE A 160 22.44 6.27 -30.22
N SER A 161 21.59 6.61 -31.18
CA SER A 161 21.32 7.99 -31.56
C SER A 161 19.84 8.22 -31.77
N VAL A 162 19.37 9.44 -31.51
CA VAL A 162 17.97 9.83 -31.75
C VAL A 162 17.94 11.12 -32.56
N SER A 163 17.04 11.17 -33.53
CA SER A 163 16.81 12.35 -34.36
C SER A 163 15.32 12.64 -34.45
N PRO A 164 14.86 13.88 -34.19
CA PRO A 164 15.63 15.06 -33.76
C PRO A 164 16.16 14.98 -32.31
N ASP A 165 17.12 15.86 -31.97
CA ASP A 165 17.78 15.90 -30.64
C ASP A 165 16.85 16.28 -29.47
N CYS A 166 15.63 16.75 -29.76
CA CYS A 166 14.61 17.06 -28.77
C CYS A 166 13.23 16.97 -29.40
N ALA A 167 12.20 16.81 -28.58
CA ALA A 167 10.82 16.85 -29.05
C ALA A 167 9.86 17.39 -27.98
N GLY A 168 8.71 17.90 -28.43
CA GLY A 168 7.56 18.15 -27.55
C GLY A 168 6.76 16.88 -27.28
N LEU A 169 5.73 17.00 -26.43
CA LEU A 169 4.74 15.93 -26.21
C LEU A 169 4.14 15.48 -27.56
N LEU A 170 3.96 14.17 -27.74
CA LEU A 170 3.50 13.54 -28.99
C LEU A 170 4.40 13.78 -30.22
N GLY A 171 5.57 14.41 -30.05
CA GLY A 171 6.55 14.52 -31.11
C GLY A 171 7.11 13.15 -31.49
N SER A 172 7.31 12.91 -32.78
CA SER A 172 7.94 11.70 -33.29
C SER A 172 9.46 11.81 -33.26
N LEU A 173 10.12 10.79 -32.76
CA LEU A 173 11.57 10.64 -32.68
C LEU A 173 11.97 9.37 -33.42
N ILE A 174 13.06 9.43 -34.18
CA ILE A 174 13.67 8.26 -34.82
C ILE A 174 14.82 7.79 -33.94
N VAL A 175 14.70 6.59 -33.39
CA VAL A 175 15.74 5.95 -32.58
C VAL A 175 16.51 5.00 -33.48
N THR A 176 17.82 5.20 -33.56
CA THR A 176 18.74 4.35 -34.31
C THR A 176 19.75 3.74 -33.35
N VAL A 177 19.90 2.42 -33.40
CA VAL A 177 20.79 1.66 -32.53
C VAL A 177 21.64 0.70 -33.33
N ASP A 178 22.93 0.64 -33.00
CA ASP A 178 23.92 -0.29 -33.53
C ASP A 178 24.56 -1.10 -32.40
N GLY A 179 24.98 -2.33 -32.71
CA GLY A 179 25.68 -3.21 -31.76
C GLY A 179 24.77 -4.07 -30.88
N LEU A 180 23.50 -4.24 -31.26
CA LEU A 180 22.57 -5.18 -30.62
C LEU A 180 22.80 -6.62 -31.14
N TRP A 181 22.16 -7.61 -30.51
CA TRP A 181 22.14 -8.97 -31.06
C TRP A 181 21.31 -9.02 -32.34
N PRO A 182 21.77 -9.72 -33.38
CA PRO A 182 21.07 -9.80 -34.65
C PRO A 182 19.82 -10.69 -34.57
N ASN A 183 18.79 -10.34 -35.34
CA ASN A 183 17.51 -11.05 -35.42
C ASN A 183 16.85 -11.33 -34.05
N HIS A 184 16.97 -10.41 -33.08
CA HIS A 184 16.42 -10.57 -31.75
C HIS A 184 15.53 -9.38 -31.36
N PRO A 185 14.37 -9.58 -30.72
CA PRO A 185 13.48 -8.48 -30.36
C PRO A 185 14.14 -7.56 -29.33
N ALA A 186 14.13 -6.26 -29.60
CA ALA A 186 14.52 -5.21 -28.69
C ALA A 186 13.28 -4.45 -28.21
N GLU A 187 13.20 -4.22 -26.90
CA GLU A 187 12.16 -3.42 -26.26
C GLU A 187 12.61 -1.97 -26.13
N LEU A 188 11.76 -1.05 -26.56
CA LEU A 188 11.97 0.39 -26.41
C LEU A 188 11.07 0.93 -25.30
N ASN A 189 11.68 1.62 -24.35
CA ASN A 189 10.99 2.21 -23.21
C ASN A 189 11.44 3.65 -22.95
N TRP A 190 10.54 4.46 -22.41
CA TRP A 190 10.81 5.85 -22.07
C TRP A 190 10.91 6.02 -20.57
N GLU A 191 11.98 6.58 -20.05
CA GLU A 191 12.16 6.85 -18.62
C GLU A 191 12.08 8.36 -18.36
N THR A 192 11.28 8.74 -17.37
CA THR A 192 11.18 10.14 -16.91
C THR A 192 12.37 10.53 -16.02
N PRO A 193 12.61 11.84 -15.77
CA PRO A 193 13.69 12.28 -14.88
C PRO A 193 13.63 11.71 -13.47
N ILE A 194 12.44 11.27 -13.02
CA ILE A 194 12.22 10.65 -11.71
C ILE A 194 12.35 9.13 -11.72
N GLY A 195 12.68 8.52 -12.87
CA GLY A 195 12.85 7.07 -13.02
C GLY A 195 11.57 6.30 -13.40
N ASP A 196 10.44 6.98 -13.64
CA ASP A 196 9.24 6.26 -14.10
C ASP A 196 9.44 5.75 -15.52
N THR A 197 9.24 4.45 -15.73
CA THR A 197 9.20 3.87 -17.06
C THR A 197 7.80 4.04 -17.67
N LYS A 198 7.73 4.53 -18.91
CA LYS A 198 6.54 4.67 -19.75
C LYS A 198 6.70 3.78 -20.97
N LEU A 199 5.62 3.09 -21.30
CA LEU A 199 5.51 2.25 -22.49
C LEU A 199 5.47 3.15 -23.75
N LEU A 200 5.81 2.59 -24.92
CA LEU A 200 5.91 3.32 -26.19
C LEU A 200 5.10 2.69 -27.34
N GLY A 201 4.48 1.54 -27.10
CA GLY A 201 3.69 0.79 -28.07
C GLY A 201 2.19 1.02 -27.93
N GLY A 202 1.43 0.48 -28.90
CA GLY A 202 -0.03 0.55 -28.93
C GLY A 202 -0.58 1.97 -29.15
N VAL A 203 -1.90 2.11 -29.02
CA VAL A 203 -2.56 3.43 -29.10
C VAL A 203 -2.36 4.16 -27.77
N ASN A 204 -1.86 5.40 -27.83
CA ASN A 204 -1.55 6.24 -26.66
C ASN A 204 -0.46 5.70 -25.72
N ASN A 205 0.53 4.97 -26.23
CA ASN A 205 1.69 4.52 -25.43
C ASN A 205 1.29 3.61 -24.24
N ASN A 206 0.44 2.62 -24.51
CA ASN A 206 -0.14 1.72 -23.50
C ASN A 206 0.24 0.24 -23.70
N ASP A 207 1.17 -0.05 -24.59
CA ASP A 207 1.67 -1.41 -24.83
C ASP A 207 3.19 -1.39 -24.99
N HIS A 208 3.85 -2.53 -24.85
CA HIS A 208 5.29 -2.65 -25.06
C HIS A 208 5.63 -2.49 -26.54
N LEU A 209 6.67 -1.71 -26.85
CA LEU A 209 7.17 -1.56 -28.21
C LEU A 209 8.35 -2.50 -28.42
N PHE A 210 8.09 -3.65 -29.04
CA PHE A 210 9.11 -4.58 -29.49
C PHE A 210 9.42 -4.37 -30.98
N VAL A 211 10.69 -4.22 -31.30
CA VAL A 211 11.19 -4.08 -32.67
C VAL A 211 12.32 -5.08 -32.87
N GLU A 212 12.21 -5.90 -33.91
CA GLU A 212 13.28 -6.86 -34.25
C GLU A 212 14.46 -6.13 -34.89
N THR A 213 15.66 -6.46 -34.41
CA THR A 213 16.92 -6.02 -35.03
C THR A 213 17.19 -6.76 -36.33
N ASP A 214 17.94 -6.14 -37.23
CA ASP A 214 18.38 -6.79 -38.47
C ASP A 214 19.49 -7.84 -38.28
N GLN A 215 20.03 -8.36 -39.39
CA GLN A 215 21.11 -9.34 -39.39
C GLN A 215 22.46 -8.80 -38.91
N ASN A 216 22.63 -7.48 -38.88
CA ASN A 216 23.84 -6.80 -38.42
C ASN A 216 23.72 -6.32 -36.97
N GLY A 217 22.57 -6.52 -36.31
CA GLY A 217 22.32 -5.99 -34.98
C GLY A 217 21.98 -4.50 -34.97
N HIS A 218 21.49 -3.99 -36.10
CA HIS A 218 21.01 -2.62 -36.25
C HIS A 218 19.49 -2.55 -36.06
N LEU A 219 19.03 -1.43 -35.52
CA LEU A 219 17.63 -1.15 -35.25
C LEU A 219 17.31 0.30 -35.58
N SER A 220 16.22 0.52 -36.31
CA SER A 220 15.66 1.87 -36.53
C SER A 220 14.16 1.84 -36.28
N ALA A 221 13.70 2.61 -35.29
CA ALA A 221 12.30 2.65 -34.89
C ALA A 221 11.83 4.10 -34.72
N VAL A 222 10.56 4.37 -35.06
CA VAL A 222 9.91 5.64 -34.77
C VAL A 222 9.14 5.49 -33.47
N ILE A 223 9.45 6.34 -32.50
CA ILE A 223 8.74 6.43 -31.21
C ILE A 223 8.06 7.78 -31.08
N GLN A 224 7.03 7.87 -30.25
CA GLN A 224 6.37 9.13 -29.92
C GLN A 224 6.59 9.48 -28.46
N VAL A 225 6.87 10.75 -28.17
CA VAL A 225 6.99 11.22 -26.79
C VAL A 225 5.67 11.02 -26.05
N PRO A 226 5.64 10.29 -24.91
CA PRO A 226 4.41 10.04 -24.16
C PRO A 226 3.73 11.32 -23.67
N LEU A 227 2.39 11.36 -23.70
CA LEU A 227 1.59 12.47 -23.14
C LEU A 227 1.86 12.69 -21.64
N THR A 228 2.22 11.63 -20.94
CA THR A 228 2.51 11.63 -19.51
C THR A 228 3.99 11.85 -19.19
N ALA A 229 4.84 12.15 -20.19
CA ALA A 229 6.27 12.38 -19.98
C ALA A 229 6.52 13.51 -18.96
N LEU A 230 5.74 14.59 -19.03
CA LEU A 230 5.85 15.74 -18.14
C LEU A 230 4.91 15.69 -16.92
N ALA A 231 4.21 14.58 -16.68
CA ALA A 231 3.21 14.49 -15.61
C ALA A 231 3.80 14.69 -14.20
N ALA A 232 5.09 14.35 -14.03
CA ALA A 232 5.83 14.52 -12.79
C ALA A 232 6.85 15.67 -12.82
N ALA A 233 6.79 16.53 -13.84
CA ALA A 233 7.68 17.69 -13.95
C ALA A 233 7.26 18.78 -12.94
N PRO A 234 8.20 19.32 -12.13
CA PRO A 234 7.90 20.45 -11.25
C PRO A 234 7.45 21.70 -12.02
N ASP A 235 8.05 21.91 -13.21
CA ASP A 235 7.66 22.93 -14.18
C ASP A 235 7.65 22.30 -15.58
N PRO A 236 6.49 22.16 -16.24
CA PRO A 236 6.38 21.53 -17.56
C PRO A 236 6.90 22.41 -18.70
N THR A 237 7.29 23.66 -18.42
CA THR A 237 7.83 24.58 -19.44
C THR A 237 9.35 24.52 -19.55
N LEU A 238 10.03 23.96 -18.55
CA LEU A 238 11.49 23.84 -18.54
C LEU A 238 11.92 22.53 -19.20
N PRO A 239 13.01 22.55 -20.00
CA PRO A 239 13.54 21.35 -20.64
C PRO A 239 14.04 20.36 -19.58
N LEU A 240 13.52 19.14 -19.60
CA LEU A 240 13.93 18.06 -18.70
C LEU A 240 14.57 16.92 -19.49
N PRO A 241 15.67 16.33 -18.98
CA PRO A 241 16.32 15.20 -19.62
C PRO A 241 15.54 13.90 -19.33
N HIS A 242 14.94 13.34 -20.37
CA HIS A 242 14.36 12.01 -20.38
C HIS A 242 15.36 10.99 -20.93
N ARG A 243 15.15 9.70 -20.66
CA ARG A 243 16.00 8.65 -21.25
C ARG A 243 15.17 7.73 -22.12
N VAL A 244 15.67 7.46 -23.32
CA VAL A 244 15.15 6.39 -24.17
C VAL A 244 16.03 5.18 -23.95
N TYR A 245 15.45 4.09 -23.47
CA TYR A 245 16.13 2.82 -23.28
C TYR A 245 15.81 1.86 -24.41
N VAL A 246 16.82 1.12 -24.83
CA VAL A 246 16.69 -0.03 -25.71
C VAL A 246 17.27 -1.24 -24.99
N THR A 247 16.45 -2.26 -24.82
CA THR A 247 16.80 -3.45 -24.04
C THR A 247 16.53 -4.71 -24.85
N GLN A 248 17.52 -5.59 -24.93
CA GLN A 248 17.34 -6.97 -25.38
C GLN A 248 17.61 -7.90 -24.20
N ASN A 249 16.74 -8.90 -24.05
CA ASN A 249 16.87 -9.92 -23.03
C ASN A 249 16.97 -11.30 -23.70
N ARG A 250 17.98 -12.08 -23.32
CA ARG A 250 18.16 -13.46 -23.79
C ARG A 250 18.28 -14.42 -22.61
N PRO A 251 17.46 -15.48 -22.52
CA PRO A 251 17.58 -16.43 -21.42
C PRO A 251 18.88 -17.22 -21.54
N ILE A 252 19.70 -17.21 -20.49
CA ILE A 252 20.97 -17.96 -20.41
C ILE A 252 20.85 -19.26 -19.61
N GLY A 253 19.62 -19.58 -19.19
CA GLY A 253 19.31 -20.77 -18.40
C GLY A 253 19.64 -20.61 -16.92
N GLY A 254 18.95 -21.40 -16.10
CA GLY A 254 19.01 -21.31 -14.65
C GLY A 254 18.05 -20.28 -14.06
N TYR A 255 17.97 -20.30 -12.72
CA TYR A 255 17.15 -19.39 -11.94
C TYR A 255 18.06 -18.50 -11.08
N GLU A 256 17.69 -17.24 -10.94
CA GLU A 256 18.29 -16.31 -10.00
C GLU A 256 17.21 -15.72 -9.08
N ILE A 257 17.63 -15.23 -7.92
CA ILE A 257 16.72 -14.53 -7.01
C ILE A 257 16.31 -13.23 -7.68
N SER A 258 15.00 -12.98 -7.77
CA SER A 258 14.50 -11.72 -8.34
C SER A 258 14.96 -10.54 -7.49
N GLU A 259 15.02 -9.35 -8.07
CA GLU A 259 15.37 -8.14 -7.33
C GLU A 259 14.45 -7.95 -6.10
N ASN A 260 13.14 -8.11 -6.30
CA ASN A 260 12.14 -8.06 -5.23
C ASN A 260 12.34 -9.14 -4.16
N GLY A 261 12.64 -10.37 -4.57
CA GLY A 261 12.96 -11.47 -3.66
C GLY A 261 14.21 -11.20 -2.85
N GLY A 262 15.21 -10.56 -3.46
CA GLY A 262 16.43 -10.09 -2.82
C GLY A 262 16.15 -9.08 -1.71
N TYR A 263 15.33 -8.06 -2.00
CA TYR A 263 14.91 -7.07 -0.99
C TYR A 263 14.17 -7.73 0.19
N VAL A 264 13.30 -8.72 -0.06
CA VAL A 264 12.60 -9.46 1.01
C VAL A 264 13.58 -10.22 1.88
N ILE A 265 14.52 -10.96 1.28
CA ILE A 265 15.54 -11.72 2.02
C ILE A 265 16.43 -10.78 2.84
N GLN A 266 16.83 -9.65 2.26
CA GLN A 266 17.61 -8.62 2.94
C GLN A 266 16.83 -8.08 4.16
N GLY A 267 15.56 -7.71 3.99
CA GLY A 267 14.72 -7.22 5.09
C GLY A 267 14.54 -8.24 6.22
N ILE A 268 14.39 -9.54 5.88
CA ILE A 268 14.35 -10.62 6.88
C ILE A 268 15.67 -10.67 7.65
N TYR A 269 16.81 -10.63 6.95
CA TYR A 269 18.13 -10.67 7.58
C TYR A 269 18.37 -9.47 8.50
N GLU A 270 18.09 -8.25 8.03
CA GLU A 270 18.22 -7.03 8.82
C GLU A 270 17.34 -7.07 10.07
N THR A 271 16.10 -7.56 9.95
CA THR A 271 15.18 -7.71 11.09
C THR A 271 15.71 -8.72 12.13
N LEU A 272 16.20 -9.87 11.68
CA LEU A 272 16.78 -10.88 12.57
C LEU A 272 18.07 -10.38 13.24
N ALA A 273 18.91 -9.65 12.51
CA ALA A 273 20.14 -9.08 13.03
C ALA A 273 19.89 -7.99 14.09
N MET A 274 18.81 -7.21 13.97
CA MET A 274 18.40 -6.24 15.00
C MET A 274 17.76 -6.90 16.22
N ALA A 275 17.19 -8.09 16.09
CA ALA A 275 16.51 -8.81 17.16
C ALA A 275 17.43 -9.66 18.04
N LEU A 276 18.67 -9.92 17.59
CA LEU A 276 19.73 -10.66 18.30
C LEU A 276 20.72 -9.71 18.97
#